data_AF-A0A850BZA9-F1
#
_entry.id   AF-A0A850BZA9-F1
#
_cell.length_a   1.000
_cell.length_b   1.000
_cell.length_c   1.000
_cell.angle_alpha   90.00
_cell.angle_beta   90.00
_cell.angle_gamma   90.00
#
_symmetry.space_group_name_H-M   'P 1'
#
loop_
_entity.id
_entity.type
_entity.pdbx_description
1 polymer ?
#
loop_
_entity_poly.entity_id
_entity_poly.type
_entity_poly.pdbx_seq_one_letter_code
_entity_poly.pdbx_strand_id
1 'polypeptide(L)'
;DFEDYAVNPAERVSFYEQLGQGQTLLAQADLTKDEKLAEQLRSEAAAAFYSAAKLIDKGGAVSYKGFSWLDPQSGKVYGDPQPEPNLEFGYSVEAGLAYMQRAVLEPDPEPWVESAMKEFEQANAAIEAIAAG
;
A
#
# COMPACT_ATOMS: atom_id res chain seq x y z
N ASP A 1 -6.11 9.66 -2.97
CA ASP A 1 -6.55 8.72 -4.03
C ASP A 1 -5.36 8.06 -4.70
N PHE A 2 -5.55 6.84 -5.18
CA PHE A 2 -4.55 6.11 -5.98
C PHE A 2 -4.85 6.25 -7.48
N GLU A 3 -3.81 6.41 -8.27
CA GLU A 3 -3.85 6.17 -9.71
C GLU A 3 -3.62 4.70 -9.99
N ASP A 4 -4.68 4.02 -10.41
CA ASP A 4 -4.71 2.58 -10.67
C ASP A 4 -4.84 2.26 -12.17
N TYR A 5 -4.38 3.15 -13.05
CA TYR A 5 -4.44 2.95 -14.50
C TYR A 5 -3.63 1.75 -14.98
N ALA A 6 -2.63 1.35 -14.19
CA ALA A 6 -1.86 0.12 -14.41
C ALA A 6 -2.64 -1.16 -14.05
N VAL A 7 -3.82 -1.07 -13.45
CA VAL A 7 -4.70 -2.20 -13.18
C VAL A 7 -5.85 -2.18 -14.17
N ASN A 8 -6.04 -3.30 -14.88
CA ASN A 8 -7.14 -3.48 -15.81
C ASN A 8 -8.48 -3.12 -15.12
N PRO A 9 -9.31 -2.22 -15.68
CA PRO A 9 -10.58 -1.82 -15.08
C PRO A 9 -11.48 -2.99 -14.67
N ALA A 10 -11.45 -4.11 -15.39
CA ALA A 10 -12.22 -5.31 -15.06
C ALA A 10 -11.71 -6.06 -13.81
N GLU A 11 -10.45 -5.86 -13.42
CA GLU A 11 -9.78 -6.54 -12.31
C GLU A 11 -9.60 -5.65 -11.08
N ARG A 12 -9.91 -4.34 -11.17
CA ARG A 12 -9.73 -3.37 -10.08
C ARG A 12 -10.43 -3.78 -8.79
N VAL A 13 -11.64 -4.33 -8.88
CA VAL A 13 -12.36 -4.82 -7.68
C VAL A 13 -11.53 -5.89 -6.99
N SER A 14 -11.05 -6.89 -7.73
CA SER A 14 -10.20 -7.95 -7.17
C SER A 14 -8.86 -7.42 -6.65
N PHE A 15 -8.28 -6.42 -7.31
CA PHE A 15 -7.09 -5.73 -6.80
C PHE A 15 -7.33 -5.10 -5.43
N TYR A 16 -8.41 -4.32 -5.27
CA TYR A 16 -8.74 -3.69 -4.00
C TYR A 16 -9.19 -4.70 -2.94
N GLU A 17 -9.85 -5.79 -3.32
CA GLU A 17 -10.19 -6.90 -2.40
C GLU A 17 -8.93 -7.54 -1.82
N GLN A 18 -7.94 -7.86 -2.66
CA GLN A 18 -6.67 -8.44 -2.21
C GLN A 18 -5.86 -7.45 -1.35
N LEU A 19 -5.81 -6.18 -1.75
CA LEU A 19 -5.12 -5.13 -0.99
C LEU A 19 -5.78 -4.92 0.39
N GLY A 20 -7.11 -4.82 0.44
CA GLY A 20 -7.86 -4.67 1.69
C GLY A 20 -7.79 -5.90 2.59
N GLN A 21 -7.80 -7.10 2.01
CA GLN A 21 -7.57 -8.33 2.75
C GLN A 21 -6.17 -8.35 3.39
N GLY A 22 -5.13 -7.99 2.64
CA GLY A 22 -3.77 -7.91 3.16
C GLY A 22 -3.65 -6.94 4.34
N GLN A 23 -4.21 -5.73 4.20
CA GLN A 23 -4.25 -4.72 5.28
C GLN A 23 -4.97 -5.24 6.52
N THR A 24 -6.12 -5.89 6.34
CA THR A 24 -6.92 -6.45 7.43
C THR A 24 -6.17 -7.55 8.18
N LEU A 25 -5.51 -8.47 7.46
CA LEU A 25 -4.72 -9.54 8.05
C LEU A 25 -3.50 -9.00 8.80
N LEU A 26 -2.83 -7.98 8.25
CA LEU A 26 -1.69 -7.35 8.88
C LEU A 26 -2.10 -6.63 10.18
N ALA A 27 -3.21 -5.90 10.17
CA ALA A 27 -3.75 -5.28 11.39
C ALA A 27 -4.14 -6.34 12.45
N GLN A 28 -4.68 -7.49 12.04
CA GLN A 28 -4.93 -8.60 12.98
C GLN A 28 -3.64 -9.19 13.54
N ALA A 29 -2.58 -9.26 12.74
CA ALA A 29 -1.27 -9.72 13.18
C ALA A 29 -0.68 -8.80 14.27
N ASP A 30 -0.86 -7.49 14.13
CA ASP A 30 -0.39 -6.50 15.11
C ASP A 30 -1.19 -6.52 16.42
N LEU A 31 -2.48 -6.86 16.36
CA LEU A 31 -3.37 -6.87 17.53
C LEU A 31 -3.34 -8.17 18.34
N THR A 32 -2.85 -9.27 17.77
CA THR A 32 -2.81 -10.56 18.47
C THR A 32 -1.60 -10.67 19.42
N LYS A 33 -1.76 -11.42 20.52
CA LYS A 33 -0.69 -11.70 21.49
C LYS A 33 0.00 -13.05 21.27
N ASP A 34 -0.54 -13.86 20.35
CA ASP A 34 0.05 -15.15 19.98
C ASP A 34 1.03 -14.92 18.82
N GLU A 35 2.33 -15.08 19.11
CA GLU A 35 3.41 -14.87 18.15
C GLU A 35 3.30 -15.76 16.92
N LYS A 36 2.82 -17.01 17.07
CA LYS A 36 2.67 -17.93 15.93
C LYS A 36 1.51 -17.52 15.04
N LEU A 37 0.42 -17.06 15.66
CA LEU A 37 -0.72 -16.54 14.92
C LEU A 37 -0.35 -15.23 14.21
N ALA A 38 0.42 -14.34 14.85
CA ALA A 38 0.93 -13.13 14.22
C ALA A 38 1.78 -13.45 12.98
N GLU A 39 2.71 -14.40 13.09
CA GLU A 39 3.55 -14.82 11.96
C GLU A 39 2.72 -15.42 10.82
N GLN A 40 1.73 -16.26 11.14
CA GLN A 40 0.82 -16.81 10.14
C GLN A 40 0.02 -15.72 9.42
N LEU A 41 -0.60 -14.80 10.17
CA LEU A 41 -1.39 -13.69 9.62
C LEU A 41 -0.53 -12.77 8.75
N ARG A 42 0.71 -12.49 9.16
CA ARG A 42 1.67 -11.72 8.37
C ARG A 42 2.03 -12.42 7.05
N SER A 43 2.21 -13.74 7.08
CA SER A 43 2.45 -14.53 5.87
C SER A 43 1.23 -14.53 4.93
N GLU A 44 0.01 -14.62 5.48
CA GLU A 44 -1.22 -14.56 4.68
C GLU A 44 -1.44 -13.16 4.09
N ALA A 45 -1.10 -12.11 4.84
CA ALA A 45 -1.12 -10.73 4.34
C ALA A 45 -0.16 -10.56 3.16
N ALA A 46 1.08 -11.05 3.28
CA ALA A 46 2.06 -11.04 2.21
C ALA A 46 1.55 -11.73 0.93
N ALA A 47 0.86 -12.88 1.08
CA ALA A 47 0.27 -13.60 -0.05
C ALA A 47 -0.88 -12.83 -0.73
N ALA A 48 -1.69 -12.11 0.05
CA ALA A 48 -2.76 -11.25 -0.47
C ALA A 48 -2.18 -10.05 -1.23
N PHE A 49 -1.19 -9.34 -0.65
CA PHE A 49 -0.51 -8.24 -1.33
C PHE A 49 0.21 -8.68 -2.60
N TYR A 50 0.87 -9.84 -2.58
CA TYR A 50 1.47 -10.43 -3.77
C TYR A 50 0.39 -10.73 -4.84
N SER A 51 -0.80 -11.15 -4.42
CA SER A 51 -1.93 -11.39 -5.32
C SER A 51 -2.50 -10.11 -5.91
N ALA A 52 -2.56 -9.02 -5.15
CA ALA A 52 -2.88 -7.70 -5.67
C ALA A 52 -1.83 -7.25 -6.70
N ALA A 53 -0.53 -7.40 -6.39
CA ALA A 53 0.55 -6.94 -7.26
C ALA A 53 0.61 -7.67 -8.62
N LYS A 54 0.15 -8.94 -8.69
CA LYS A 54 0.02 -9.67 -9.97
C LYS A 54 -0.99 -9.05 -10.94
N LEU A 55 -1.92 -8.23 -10.44
CA LEU A 55 -2.94 -7.55 -11.24
C LEU A 55 -2.46 -6.19 -11.77
N ILE A 56 -1.25 -5.77 -11.41
CA ILE A 56 -0.61 -4.56 -11.94
C ILE A 56 0.13 -4.94 -13.22
N ASP A 57 -0.14 -4.22 -14.31
CA ASP A 57 0.54 -4.37 -15.59
C ASP A 57 2.06 -4.29 -15.42
N LYS A 58 2.81 -5.15 -16.13
CA LYS A 58 4.26 -5.34 -15.95
C LYS A 58 5.12 -4.06 -16.06
N GLY A 59 4.63 -3.05 -16.77
CA GLY A 59 5.32 -1.76 -16.94
C GLY A 59 4.56 -0.58 -16.32
N GLY A 60 3.46 -0.85 -15.62
CA GLY A 60 2.67 0.16 -14.94
C GLY A 60 3.01 0.22 -13.45
N ALA A 61 2.57 1.29 -12.80
CA ALA A 61 2.67 1.47 -11.35
C ALA A 61 1.32 1.95 -10.81
N VAL A 62 1.06 1.64 -9.55
CA VAL A 62 -0.03 2.26 -8.79
C VAL A 62 0.59 3.36 -7.94
N SER A 63 0.17 4.61 -8.13
CA SER A 63 0.77 5.75 -7.44
C SER A 63 -0.22 6.48 -6.56
N TYR A 64 0.22 6.91 -5.39
CA TYR A 64 -0.57 7.73 -4.48
C TYR A 64 -0.46 9.20 -4.89
N LYS A 65 -1.59 9.82 -5.19
CA LYS A 65 -1.60 11.15 -5.81
C LYS A 65 -1.50 12.34 -4.84
N GLY A 66 -1.57 12.09 -3.53
CA GLY A 66 -1.77 13.14 -2.53
C GLY A 66 -2.99 14.03 -2.88
N PHE A 67 -3.05 15.24 -2.33
CA PHE A 67 -3.91 16.31 -2.84
C PHE A 67 -3.07 17.52 -3.26
N SER A 68 -3.29 17.99 -4.48
CA SER A 68 -2.72 19.26 -4.95
C SER A 68 -3.80 20.09 -5.64
N TRP A 69 -3.79 21.41 -5.43
CA TRP A 69 -4.65 22.33 -6.16
C TRP A 69 -3.86 23.47 -6.75
N LEU A 70 -4.21 23.83 -7.98
CA LEU A 70 -3.69 24.99 -8.68
C LEU A 70 -4.56 26.21 -8.34
N ASP A 71 -3.97 27.26 -7.79
CA ASP A 71 -4.62 28.56 -7.71
C ASP A 71 -4.66 29.19 -9.11
N PRO A 72 -5.86 29.35 -9.72
CA PRO A 72 -5.99 29.82 -11.09
C PRO A 72 -5.66 31.32 -11.25
N GLN A 73 -5.60 32.09 -10.16
CA GLN A 73 -5.27 33.53 -10.21
C GLN A 73 -3.77 33.78 -10.12
N SER A 74 -3.08 33.02 -9.26
CA SER A 74 -1.63 33.18 -9.05
C SER A 74 -0.78 32.19 -9.85
N GLY A 75 -1.40 31.14 -10.41
CA GLY A 75 -0.70 30.03 -11.06
C GLY A 75 0.11 29.16 -10.09
N LYS A 76 -0.04 29.40 -8.78
CA LYS A 76 0.71 28.70 -7.75
C LYS A 76 0.06 27.36 -7.45
N VAL A 77 0.87 26.31 -7.44
CA VAL A 77 0.46 24.99 -6.97
C VAL A 77 0.59 24.96 -5.46
N TYR A 78 -0.49 24.62 -4.78
CA TYR A 78 -0.51 24.30 -3.37
C TYR A 78 -0.61 22.78 -3.23
N GLY A 79 0.31 22.20 -2.45
CA GLY A 79 0.24 20.80 -2.05
C GLY A 79 -0.73 20.61 -0.88
N ASP A 80 -0.66 19.43 -0.28
CA ASP A 80 -1.56 19.01 0.80
C ASP A 80 -1.65 20.04 1.95
N PRO A 81 -2.86 20.27 2.50
CA PRO A 81 -3.06 21.22 3.58
C PRO A 81 -2.37 20.74 4.86
N GLN A 82 -1.73 21.65 5.61
CA GLN A 82 -1.07 21.33 6.87
C GLN A 82 -2.04 21.46 8.07
N PRO A 83 -2.02 20.53 9.05
CA PRO A 83 -1.21 19.31 9.07
C PRO A 83 -1.69 18.32 8.00
N GLU A 84 -0.74 17.73 7.27
CA GLU A 84 -1.04 16.74 6.24
C GLU A 84 -1.93 15.63 6.80
N PRO A 85 -3.13 15.38 6.23
CA PRO A 85 -3.81 14.11 6.46
C PRO A 85 -2.83 13.01 6.07
N ASN A 86 -2.51 12.10 6.99
CA ASN A 86 -1.29 11.29 6.98
C ASN A 86 -0.93 10.71 5.60
N LEU A 87 -0.15 11.45 4.81
CA LEU A 87 0.27 11.04 3.46
C LEU A 87 1.19 9.82 3.54
N GLU A 88 1.81 9.61 4.70
CA GLU A 88 2.65 8.46 5.02
C GLU A 88 1.94 7.14 4.72
N PHE A 89 0.64 7.02 5.04
CA PHE A 89 -0.12 5.81 4.71
C PHE A 89 -0.13 5.56 3.20
N GLY A 90 -0.48 6.59 2.42
CA GLY A 90 -0.58 6.50 0.97
C GLY A 90 0.76 6.17 0.30
N TYR A 91 1.82 6.87 0.70
CA TYR A 91 3.17 6.64 0.18
C TYR A 91 3.73 5.26 0.57
N SER A 92 3.49 4.82 1.81
CA SER A 92 3.94 3.50 2.26
C SER A 92 3.19 2.38 1.54
N VAL A 93 1.88 2.54 1.28
CA VAL A 93 1.13 1.58 0.44
C VAL A 93 1.65 1.55 -1.00
N GLU A 94 1.94 2.71 -1.61
CA GLU A 94 2.56 2.78 -2.94
C GLU A 94 3.91 2.07 -2.98
N ALA A 95 4.78 2.34 -2.01
CA ALA A 95 6.10 1.72 -1.91
C ALA A 95 5.99 0.19 -1.72
N GLY A 96 5.09 -0.27 -0.85
CA GLY A 96 4.81 -1.69 -0.64
C GLY A 96 4.34 -2.40 -1.91
N LEU A 97 3.43 -1.77 -2.66
CA LEU A 97 2.95 -2.30 -3.95
C LEU A 97 4.08 -2.37 -4.99
N ALA A 98 4.94 -1.36 -5.05
CA ALA A 98 6.07 -1.34 -5.97
C ALA A 98 7.06 -2.49 -5.67
N TYR A 99 7.36 -2.76 -4.40
CA TYR A 99 8.19 -3.89 -4.02
C TYR A 99 7.52 -5.24 -4.29
N MET A 100 6.22 -5.40 -4.00
CA MET A 100 5.52 -6.65 -4.36
C MET A 100 5.48 -6.87 -5.86
N GLN A 101 5.31 -5.82 -6.66
CA GLN A 101 5.36 -5.91 -8.10
C GLN A 101 6.75 -6.35 -8.59
N ARG A 102 7.82 -5.85 -7.98
CA ARG A 102 9.18 -6.37 -8.22
C ARG A 102 9.30 -7.84 -7.83
N ALA A 103 8.72 -8.27 -6.71
CA ALA A 103 8.69 -9.69 -6.34
C ALA A 103 7.97 -10.58 -7.38
N VAL A 104 6.97 -10.03 -8.07
CA VAL A 104 6.27 -10.72 -9.18
C VAL A 104 7.14 -10.78 -10.45
N LEU A 105 7.84 -9.70 -10.77
CA LEU A 105 8.60 -9.57 -12.02
C LEU A 105 10.01 -10.18 -11.93
N GLU A 106 10.64 -10.07 -10.77
CA GLU A 106 12.05 -10.39 -10.49
C GLU A 106 12.17 -11.18 -9.16
N PRO A 107 11.69 -12.43 -9.13
CA PRO A 107 11.53 -13.19 -7.87
C PRO A 107 12.83 -13.63 -7.18
N ASP A 108 14.01 -13.40 -7.77
CA ASP A 108 15.29 -13.91 -7.25
C ASP A 108 16.43 -12.95 -7.61
N PRO A 109 17.40 -12.60 -6.71
CA PRO A 109 17.56 -13.01 -5.31
C PRO A 109 17.27 -11.92 -4.26
N GLU A 110 16.51 -10.88 -4.61
CA GLU A 110 16.30 -9.73 -3.73
C GLU A 110 15.11 -9.93 -2.76
N PRO A 111 15.18 -9.42 -1.52
CA PRO A 111 14.15 -9.62 -0.50
C PRO A 111 12.94 -8.71 -0.72
N TRP A 112 12.43 -8.63 -1.95
CA TRP A 112 11.35 -7.71 -2.35
C TRP A 112 10.09 -7.87 -1.50
N VAL A 113 9.72 -9.10 -1.16
CA VAL A 113 8.57 -9.38 -0.29
C VAL A 113 8.80 -8.82 1.11
N GLU A 114 9.99 -8.95 1.67
CA GLU A 114 10.30 -8.43 3.01
C GLU A 114 10.30 -6.89 3.01
N SER A 115 10.89 -6.27 1.99
CA SER A 115 10.85 -4.82 1.82
C SER A 115 9.42 -4.31 1.68
N ALA A 116 8.58 -4.99 0.90
CA ALA A 116 7.18 -4.63 0.75
C ALA A 116 6.42 -4.70 2.08
N MET A 117 6.62 -5.75 2.87
CA MET A 117 5.94 -5.92 4.15
C MET A 117 6.29 -4.80 5.15
N LYS A 118 7.55 -4.34 5.16
CA LYS A 118 7.97 -3.20 5.99
C LYS A 118 7.19 -1.93 5.66
N GLU A 119 6.99 -1.65 4.38
CA GLU A 119 6.21 -0.49 3.93
C GLU A 119 4.72 -0.63 4.31
N PHE A 120 4.12 -1.82 4.14
CA PHE A 120 2.73 -2.04 4.56
C PHE A 120 2.54 -1.93 6.08
N GLU A 121 3.51 -2.37 6.87
CA GLU A 121 3.51 -2.20 8.34
C GLU A 121 3.62 -0.73 8.73
N GLN A 122 4.47 0.03 8.05
CA GLN A 122 4.58 1.48 8.22
C GLN A 122 3.26 2.20 7.88
N ALA A 123 2.56 1.74 6.84
CA ALA A 123 1.23 2.23 6.49
C ALA A 123 0.21 1.99 7.63
N ASN A 124 0.19 0.78 8.21
CA ASN A 124 -0.70 0.47 9.33
C ASN A 124 -0.40 1.33 10.57
N ALA A 125 0.88 1.47 10.94
CA ALA A 125 1.29 2.32 12.06
C ALA A 125 0.88 3.79 11.86
N ALA A 126 0.93 4.28 10.62
CA ALA A 126 0.46 5.61 10.25
C ALA A 126 -1.05 5.79 10.50
N ILE A 127 -1.88 4.75 10.29
CA ILE A 127 -3.31 4.78 10.61
C ILE A 127 -3.55 4.77 12.12
N GLU A 128 -2.83 3.92 12.86
CA GLU A 128 -2.98 3.82 14.32
C GLU A 128 -2.69 5.15 15.03
N ALA A 129 -1.66 5.87 14.57
CA ALA A 129 -1.33 7.19 15.08
C ALA A 129 -2.47 8.21 14.92
N ILE A 130 -3.29 8.08 13.87
CA ILE A 130 -4.46 8.93 13.63
C ILE A 130 -5.60 8.54 14.58
N ALA A 131 -5.86 7.24 14.75
CA ALA A 131 -6.96 6.76 15.58
C ALA A 131 -6.75 7.04 17.08
N ALA A 132 -5.50 7.25 17.50
CA ALA A 132 -5.13 7.55 18.89
C ALA A 132 -5.14 9.05 19.24
N GLY A 133 -5.26 9.95 18.25
CA GLY A 133 -5.29 11.41 18.41
C GLY A 133 -6.69 12.00 18.45
#